data_AF-A0A0P9FZI5-F1
#
_entry.id   AF-A0A0P9FZI5-F1
#
_cell.length_a   1.000
_cell.length_b   1.000
_cell.length_c   1.000
_cell.angle_alpha   90.00
_cell.angle_beta   90.00
_cell.angle_gamma   90.00
#
_symmetry.space_group_name_H-M   'P 1'
#
loop_
_entity.id
_entity.type
_entity.pdbx_description
1 polymer ?
#
loop_
_entity_poly.entity_id
_entity_poly.type
_entity_poly.pdbx_seq_one_letter_code
_entity_poly.pdbx_strand_id
1 'polypeptide(L)'
;MITKLKEKFQCWITSEARMAHDIGFTPNQVSTVGIMLAIFSALAYLNWRSHPILLMVAPIFLLASGFCDVLDGALARIYETTTTFGGYLDSLLDRYTDSIIFCSIMLGGLCDPLWGLMALIGSLLVSYARARAEAVEVKMEGVGIAERAERLIILAMASFLSVAWSEALGWGIIVLAILTNLTVLQRMNHFRKVSRQKRE
;
A
#
# COMPACT_ATOMS: atom_id res chain seq x y z
N MET A 1 -17.59 -7.87 16.78
CA MET A 1 -17.95 -7.77 15.35
C MET A 1 -16.71 -7.69 14.47
N ILE A 2 -15.76 -6.80 14.77
CA ILE A 2 -14.48 -6.64 14.04
C ILE A 2 -13.59 -7.91 14.10
N THR A 3 -13.51 -8.59 15.24
CA THR A 3 -12.77 -9.85 15.40
C THR A 3 -13.27 -10.97 14.50
N LYS A 4 -14.60 -11.17 14.42
CA LYS A 4 -15.22 -12.17 13.52
C LYS A 4 -14.99 -11.84 12.04
N LEU A 5 -14.91 -10.56 11.68
CA LEU A 5 -14.60 -10.14 10.32
C LEU A 5 -13.13 -10.44 9.97
N LYS A 6 -12.21 -10.17 10.91
CA LYS A 6 -10.78 -10.48 10.77
C LYS A 6 -10.55 -11.98 10.60
N GLU A 7 -11.22 -12.81 11.41
CA GLU A 7 -11.16 -14.28 11.29
C GLU A 7 -11.68 -14.77 9.93
N LYS A 8 -12.84 -14.26 9.47
CA LYS A 8 -13.37 -14.60 8.15
C LYS A 8 -12.42 -14.20 7.01
N PHE A 9 -11.85 -12.99 7.09
CA PHE A 9 -10.88 -12.52 6.11
C PHE A 9 -9.63 -13.39 6.10
N GLN A 10 -9.10 -13.76 7.26
CA GLN A 10 -7.97 -14.68 7.37
C GLN A 10 -8.30 -16.06 6.79
N CYS A 11 -9.46 -16.63 7.10
CA CYS A 11 -9.90 -17.90 6.49
C CYS A 11 -9.96 -17.80 4.96
N TRP A 12 -10.51 -16.72 4.42
CA TRP A 12 -10.59 -16.52 2.98
C TRP A 12 -9.20 -16.42 2.34
N ILE A 13 -8.32 -15.55 2.86
CA ILE A 13 -6.94 -15.42 2.38
C ILE A 13 -6.18 -16.75 2.48
N THR A 14 -6.39 -17.55 3.54
CA THR A 14 -5.74 -18.86 3.64
C THR A 14 -6.24 -19.85 2.58
N SER A 15 -7.50 -19.74 2.15
CA SER A 15 -8.04 -20.55 1.08
C SER A 15 -7.39 -20.20 -0.25
N GLU A 16 -7.33 -18.90 -0.57
CA GLU A 16 -6.69 -18.42 -1.80
C GLU A 16 -5.19 -18.73 -1.81
N ALA A 17 -4.50 -18.61 -0.68
CA ALA A 17 -3.10 -18.97 -0.54
C ALA A 17 -2.86 -20.46 -0.79
N ARG A 18 -3.75 -21.34 -0.30
CA ARG A 18 -3.69 -22.78 -0.61
C ARG A 18 -3.86 -23.02 -2.12
N MET A 19 -4.86 -22.41 -2.74
CA MET A 19 -5.08 -22.55 -4.19
C MET A 19 -3.87 -22.08 -5.01
N ALA A 20 -3.26 -20.94 -4.64
CA ALA A 20 -2.06 -20.44 -5.30
C ALA A 20 -0.88 -21.42 -5.15
N HIS A 21 -0.70 -22.00 -3.96
CA HIS A 21 0.32 -23.02 -3.71
C HIS A 21 0.07 -24.30 -4.53
N ASP A 22 -1.18 -24.75 -4.61
CA ASP A 22 -1.56 -25.96 -5.36
C ASP A 22 -1.27 -25.81 -6.87
N ILE A 23 -1.31 -24.57 -7.39
CA ILE A 23 -0.92 -24.21 -8.77
C ILE A 23 0.61 -24.10 -8.92
N GLY A 24 1.36 -24.13 -7.82
CA GLY A 24 2.83 -24.11 -7.80
C GLY A 24 3.45 -22.71 -7.69
N PHE A 25 2.67 -21.70 -7.29
CA PHE A 25 3.21 -20.36 -7.07
C PHE A 25 4.04 -20.29 -5.79
N THR A 26 5.20 -19.64 -5.88
CA THR A 26 6.04 -19.24 -4.74
C THR A 26 5.69 -17.81 -4.29
N PRO A 27 5.98 -17.41 -3.03
CA PRO A 27 5.70 -16.06 -2.55
C PRO A 27 6.30 -14.97 -3.46
N ASN A 28 7.57 -15.13 -3.85
CA ASN A 28 8.24 -14.15 -4.71
C ASN A 28 7.61 -14.04 -6.11
N GLN A 29 7.06 -15.13 -6.66
CA GLN A 29 6.32 -15.06 -7.92
C GLN A 29 5.02 -14.27 -7.76
N VAL A 30 4.32 -14.44 -6.64
CA VAL A 30 3.11 -13.65 -6.32
C VAL A 30 3.47 -12.16 -6.17
N SER A 31 4.56 -11.81 -5.47
CA SER A 31 5.04 -10.42 -5.37
C SER A 31 5.38 -9.83 -6.75
N THR A 32 5.99 -10.64 -7.63
CA THR A 32 6.32 -10.23 -9.01
C THR A 32 5.06 -9.92 -9.80
N VAL A 33 4.03 -10.75 -9.70
CA VAL A 33 2.71 -10.49 -10.30
C VAL A 33 2.10 -9.21 -9.73
N GLY A 34 2.23 -9.00 -8.42
CA GLY A 34 1.80 -7.77 -7.74
C GLY A 34 2.38 -6.51 -8.37
N ILE A 35 3.70 -6.46 -8.59
CA ILE A 35 4.33 -5.32 -9.28
C ILE A 35 3.84 -5.16 -10.71
N MET A 36 3.69 -6.25 -11.46
CA MET A 36 3.20 -6.15 -12.85
C MET A 36 1.81 -5.52 -12.88
N LEU A 37 0.93 -5.89 -11.93
CA LEU A 37 -0.37 -5.25 -11.76
C LEU A 37 -0.26 -3.78 -11.38
N ALA A 38 0.66 -3.39 -10.49
CA ALA A 38 0.93 -1.99 -10.19
C ALA A 38 1.39 -1.19 -11.42
N ILE A 39 2.24 -1.77 -12.27
CA ILE A 39 2.68 -1.17 -13.54
C ILE A 39 1.48 -1.01 -14.48
N PHE A 40 0.61 -2.01 -14.62
CA PHE A 40 -0.60 -1.89 -15.44
C PHE A 40 -1.56 -0.83 -14.90
N SER A 41 -1.72 -0.72 -13.58
CA SER A 41 -2.47 0.37 -12.94
C SER A 41 -1.88 1.73 -13.31
N ALA A 42 -0.56 1.88 -13.26
CA ALA A 42 0.12 3.12 -13.57
C ALA A 42 -0.02 3.51 -15.04
N LEU A 43 0.13 2.55 -15.95
CA LEU A 43 -0.11 2.76 -17.39
C LEU A 43 -1.56 3.17 -17.65
N ALA A 44 -2.53 2.58 -16.94
CA ALA A 44 -3.93 2.97 -17.04
C ALA A 44 -4.16 4.43 -16.56
N TYR A 45 -3.56 4.84 -15.44
CA TYR A 45 -3.60 6.24 -14.98
C TYR A 45 -2.90 7.20 -15.94
N LEU A 46 -1.86 6.79 -16.67
CA LEU A 46 -1.19 7.67 -17.64
C LEU A 46 -2.04 7.86 -18.92
N ASN A 47 -2.73 6.82 -19.36
CA ASN A 47 -3.43 6.79 -20.65
C ASN A 47 -4.94 7.06 -20.55
N TRP A 48 -5.44 7.46 -19.36
CA TRP A 48 -6.87 7.68 -19.12
C TRP A 48 -7.51 8.71 -20.06
N ARG A 49 -6.76 9.73 -20.50
CA ARG A 49 -7.27 10.77 -21.42
C ARG A 49 -7.62 10.20 -22.79
N SER A 50 -6.83 9.25 -23.28
CA SER A 50 -7.08 8.58 -24.57
C SER A 50 -8.19 7.54 -24.46
N HIS A 51 -8.28 6.86 -23.32
CA HIS A 51 -9.28 5.82 -23.06
C HIS A 51 -9.87 5.99 -21.66
N PRO A 52 -11.00 6.72 -21.50
CA PRO A 52 -11.58 7.03 -20.20
C PRO A 52 -11.91 5.81 -19.33
N ILE A 53 -12.20 4.66 -19.96
CA ILE A 53 -12.42 3.39 -19.26
C ILE A 53 -11.21 2.96 -18.41
N LEU A 54 -10.00 3.37 -18.79
CA LEU A 54 -8.77 3.07 -18.04
C LEU A 54 -8.77 3.70 -16.65
N LEU A 55 -9.52 4.79 -16.43
CA LEU A 55 -9.65 5.38 -15.10
C LEU A 55 -10.40 4.46 -14.12
N MET A 56 -11.30 3.61 -14.63
CA MET A 56 -11.96 2.56 -13.83
C MET A 56 -11.09 1.32 -13.66
N VAL A 57 -10.29 1.00 -14.68
CA VAL A 57 -9.43 -0.19 -14.68
C VAL A 57 -8.21 0.00 -13.78
N ALA A 58 -7.67 1.22 -13.70
CA ALA A 58 -6.51 1.55 -12.87
C ALA A 58 -6.68 1.14 -11.39
N PRO A 59 -7.72 1.59 -10.65
CA PRO A 59 -7.91 1.18 -9.26
C PRO A 59 -8.18 -0.33 -9.08
N ILE A 60 -8.70 -1.03 -10.10
CA ILE A 60 -8.86 -2.49 -10.05
C ILE A 60 -7.49 -3.17 -10.04
N PHE A 61 -6.58 -2.77 -10.94
CA PHE A 61 -5.22 -3.28 -10.94
C PHE A 61 -4.44 -2.90 -9.67
N LEU A 62 -4.65 -1.69 -9.14
CA LEU A 62 -4.07 -1.26 -7.86
C LEU A 62 -4.52 -2.17 -6.70
N LEU A 63 -5.82 -2.43 -6.58
CA LEU A 63 -6.35 -3.31 -5.54
C LEU A 63 -5.89 -4.75 -5.72
N ALA A 64 -5.80 -5.24 -6.96
CA ALA A 64 -5.28 -6.56 -7.26
C ALA A 64 -3.79 -6.68 -6.89
N SER A 65 -2.98 -5.65 -7.13
CA SER A 65 -1.60 -5.58 -6.66
C SER A 65 -1.52 -5.66 -5.14
N GLY A 66 -2.30 -4.83 -4.41
CA GLY A 66 -2.31 -4.88 -2.94
C GLY A 66 -2.81 -6.22 -2.38
N PHE A 67 -3.70 -6.91 -3.10
CA PHE A 67 -4.12 -8.26 -2.75
C PHE A 67 -2.99 -9.28 -2.91
N CYS A 68 -2.17 -9.19 -3.96
CA CYS A 68 -1.00 -10.04 -4.14
C CYS A 68 -0.02 -9.93 -2.96
N ASP A 69 0.20 -8.74 -2.40
CA ASP A 69 1.10 -8.55 -1.25
C ASP A 69 0.52 -9.09 0.07
N VAL A 70 -0.82 -9.14 0.19
CA VAL A 70 -1.43 -9.83 1.33
C VAL A 70 -1.29 -11.35 1.16
N LEU A 71 -1.44 -11.81 -0.09
CA LEU A 71 -1.41 -13.22 -0.46
C LEU A 71 0.00 -13.82 -0.35
N ASP A 72 1.05 -13.12 -0.81
CA ASP A 72 2.42 -13.61 -0.75
C ASP A 72 2.92 -13.79 0.70
N GLY A 73 2.59 -12.86 1.59
CA GLY A 73 2.91 -12.92 3.00
C GLY A 73 2.10 -14.01 3.69
N ALA A 74 0.85 -14.23 3.29
CA ALA A 74 0.05 -15.35 3.78
C ALA A 74 0.65 -16.70 3.33
N LEU A 75 1.02 -16.82 2.05
CA LEU A 75 1.65 -18.00 1.49
C LEU A 75 2.96 -18.33 2.23
N ALA A 76 3.82 -17.34 2.44
CA ALA A 76 5.08 -17.51 3.15
C ALA A 76 4.88 -17.97 4.61
N ARG A 77 3.86 -17.42 5.30
CA ARG A 77 3.54 -17.78 6.69
C ARG A 77 2.90 -19.16 6.82
N ILE A 78 1.95 -19.51 5.95
CA ILE A 78 1.21 -20.79 6.01
C ILE A 78 2.14 -21.96 5.75
N TYR A 79 3.05 -21.81 4.79
CA TYR A 79 3.98 -22.86 4.38
C TYR A 79 5.36 -22.74 5.04
N GLU A 80 5.49 -21.89 6.06
CA GLU A 80 6.74 -21.69 6.82
C GLU A 80 7.97 -21.38 5.94
N THR A 81 7.75 -20.73 4.80
CA THR A 81 8.79 -20.34 3.82
C THR A 81 9.21 -18.87 3.96
N THR A 82 8.92 -18.24 5.10
CA THR A 82 9.35 -16.86 5.37
C THR A 82 10.88 -16.76 5.38
N THR A 83 11.43 -15.84 4.59
CA THR A 83 12.88 -15.57 4.56
C THR A 83 13.16 -14.09 4.83
N THR A 84 14.35 -13.78 5.36
CA THR A 84 14.80 -12.39 5.58
C THR A 84 14.86 -11.62 4.27
N PHE A 85 15.34 -12.25 3.19
CA PHE A 85 15.35 -11.66 1.86
C PHE A 85 13.94 -11.40 1.33
N GLY A 86 13.00 -12.34 1.49
CA GLY A 86 11.61 -12.17 1.06
C GLY A 86 10.94 -10.98 1.74
N GLY A 87 11.07 -10.87 3.07
CA GLY A 87 10.54 -9.72 3.82
C GLY A 87 11.19 -8.38 3.43
N TYR A 88 12.50 -8.39 3.11
CA TYR A 88 13.18 -7.21 2.57
C TYR A 88 12.67 -6.85 1.17
N LEU A 89 12.51 -7.85 0.29
CA LEU A 89 12.04 -7.68 -1.07
C LEU A 89 10.62 -7.13 -1.09
N ASP A 90 9.66 -7.79 -0.43
CA ASP A 90 8.27 -7.32 -0.26
C ASP A 90 8.22 -5.83 0.12
N SER A 91 8.94 -5.51 1.19
CA SER A 91 9.16 -4.14 1.62
C SER A 91 9.68 -3.22 0.52
N LEU A 92 10.72 -3.59 -0.21
CA LEU A 92 11.29 -2.77 -1.28
C LEU A 92 10.28 -2.56 -2.42
N LEU A 93 9.60 -3.62 -2.84
CA LEU A 93 8.63 -3.59 -3.93
C LEU A 93 7.42 -2.72 -3.60
N ASP A 94 6.93 -2.75 -2.36
CA ASP A 94 5.88 -1.84 -1.86
C ASP A 94 6.20 -0.37 -2.09
N ARG A 95 7.46 0.02 -1.84
CA ARG A 95 7.91 1.41 -2.02
C ARG A 95 7.96 1.79 -3.49
N TYR A 96 8.35 0.86 -4.37
CA TYR A 96 8.29 1.08 -5.82
C TYR A 96 6.85 1.17 -6.33
N THR A 97 5.97 0.26 -5.89
CA THR A 97 4.53 0.26 -6.22
C THR A 97 3.89 1.59 -5.84
N ASP A 98 3.99 2.02 -4.58
CA ASP A 98 3.46 3.30 -4.13
C ASP A 98 4.00 4.47 -4.98
N SER A 99 5.31 4.49 -5.23
CA SER A 99 5.97 5.55 -5.99
C SER A 99 5.49 5.63 -7.43
N ILE A 100 5.42 4.49 -8.12
CA ILE A 100 4.97 4.42 -9.51
C ILE A 100 3.51 4.88 -9.63
N ILE A 101 2.65 4.50 -8.68
CA ILE A 101 1.24 4.89 -8.66
C ILE A 101 1.10 6.40 -8.46
N PHE A 102 1.72 6.99 -7.43
CA PHE A 102 1.66 8.44 -7.21
C PHE A 102 2.24 9.22 -8.40
N CYS A 103 3.37 8.78 -8.96
CA CYS A 103 3.96 9.40 -10.15
C CYS A 103 3.01 9.34 -11.36
N SER A 104 2.36 8.20 -11.59
CA SER A 104 1.42 8.05 -12.72
C SER A 104 0.19 8.93 -12.60
N ILE A 105 -0.34 9.12 -11.38
CA ILE A 105 -1.48 10.02 -11.11
C ILE A 105 -1.07 11.48 -11.37
N MET A 106 0.10 11.90 -10.91
CA MET A 106 0.63 13.25 -11.16
C MET A 106 0.87 13.50 -12.65
N LEU A 107 1.57 12.59 -13.32
CA LEU A 107 1.89 12.70 -14.75
C LEU A 107 0.64 12.58 -15.64
N GLY A 108 -0.35 11.80 -15.19
CA GLY A 108 -1.68 11.72 -15.80
C GLY A 108 -2.50 13.01 -15.63
N GLY A 109 -2.03 13.96 -14.81
CA GLY A 109 -2.73 15.20 -14.48
C GLY A 109 -4.07 14.97 -13.78
N LEU A 110 -4.13 13.93 -12.94
CA LEU A 110 -5.29 13.57 -12.13
C LEU A 110 -5.26 14.22 -10.74
N CYS A 111 -4.18 14.92 -10.41
CA CYS A 111 -4.06 15.74 -9.21
C CYS A 111 -3.10 16.91 -9.46
N ASP A 112 -3.14 17.89 -8.56
CA ASP A 112 -2.09 18.91 -8.49
C ASP A 112 -0.74 18.26 -8.08
N PRO A 113 0.37 18.51 -8.81
CA PRO A 113 1.65 17.87 -8.54
C PRO A 113 2.25 18.16 -7.17
N LEU A 114 1.98 19.33 -6.57
CA LEU A 114 2.48 19.65 -5.23
C LEU A 114 1.84 18.72 -4.19
N TRP A 115 0.53 18.54 -4.27
CA TRP A 115 -0.19 17.62 -3.38
C TRP A 115 0.19 16.15 -3.63
N GLY A 116 0.35 15.75 -4.89
CA GLY A 116 0.85 14.43 -5.24
C GLY A 116 2.24 14.15 -4.66
N LEU A 117 3.16 15.13 -4.75
CA LEU A 117 4.50 15.02 -4.18
C LEU A 117 4.46 14.91 -2.66
N MET A 118 3.63 15.70 -1.99
CA MET A 118 3.45 15.64 -0.53
C MET A 118 2.87 14.29 -0.07
N ALA A 119 1.94 13.71 -0.83
CA ALA A 119 1.40 12.36 -0.57
C ALA A 119 2.46 11.27 -0.77
N LEU A 120 3.26 11.36 -1.84
CA LEU A 120 4.37 10.45 -2.10
C LEU A 120 5.42 10.49 -0.97
N ILE A 121 5.90 11.68 -0.63
CA ILE A 121 6.86 11.90 0.46
C ILE A 121 6.31 11.34 1.76
N GLY A 122 5.07 11.67 2.10
CA GLY A 122 4.41 11.18 3.30
C GLY A 122 4.33 9.64 3.31
N SER A 123 3.91 9.02 2.21
CA SER A 123 3.80 7.54 2.09
C SER A 123 5.14 6.84 2.33
N LEU A 124 6.22 7.35 1.73
CA LEU A 124 7.56 6.81 1.90
C LEU A 124 8.08 7.03 3.32
N LEU A 125 7.85 8.20 3.90
CA LEU A 125 8.28 8.52 5.26
C LEU A 125 7.51 7.74 6.33
N VAL A 126 6.22 7.44 6.12
CA VAL A 126 5.47 6.54 7.01
C VAL A 126 6.19 5.20 7.08
N SER A 127 6.50 4.60 5.93
CA SER A 127 7.18 3.29 5.84
C SER A 127 8.59 3.34 6.41
N TYR A 128 9.36 4.39 6.09
CA TYR A 128 10.72 4.60 6.61
C TYR A 128 10.75 4.76 8.13
N ALA A 129 9.85 5.58 8.70
CA ALA A 129 9.78 5.80 10.14
C ALA A 129 9.53 4.50 10.90
N ARG A 130 8.68 3.61 10.37
CA ARG A 130 8.47 2.27 10.93
C ARG A 130 9.73 1.42 10.83
N ALA A 131 10.29 1.26 9.62
CA ALA A 131 11.47 0.44 9.42
C ALA A 131 12.65 0.89 10.29
N ARG A 132 12.87 2.20 10.42
CA ARG A 132 13.96 2.75 11.24
C ARG A 132 13.75 2.54 12.74
N ALA A 133 12.51 2.62 13.21
CA ALA A 133 12.18 2.37 14.62
C ALA A 133 12.28 0.89 14.96
N GLU A 134 11.80 0.00 14.09
CA GLU A 134 11.88 -1.45 14.28
C GLU A 134 13.33 -1.94 14.23
N ALA A 135 14.21 -1.30 13.45
CA ALA A 135 15.65 -1.57 13.44
C ALA A 135 16.36 -1.27 14.77
N VAL A 136 15.73 -0.51 15.68
CA VAL A 136 16.21 -0.29 17.06
C VAL A 136 15.24 -0.87 18.10
N GLU A 137 14.50 -1.91 17.71
CA GLU A 137 13.60 -2.70 18.56
C GLU A 137 12.50 -1.85 19.20
N VAL A 138 11.98 -0.86 18.48
CA VAL A 138 10.75 -0.13 18.84
C VAL A 138 9.65 -0.57 17.90
N LYS A 139 8.66 -1.30 18.44
CA LYS A 139 7.50 -1.76 17.68
C LYS A 139 6.67 -0.57 17.20
N MET A 140 6.30 -0.58 15.92
CA MET A 140 5.50 0.48 15.27
C MET A 140 4.20 -0.02 14.66
N GLU A 141 3.88 -1.30 14.85
CA GLU A 141 2.63 -1.89 14.39
C GLU A 141 1.41 -1.19 15.01
N GLY A 142 0.46 -0.75 14.18
CA GLY A 142 -0.75 -0.05 14.62
C GLY A 142 -0.51 1.39 15.08
N VAL A 143 0.70 1.92 14.94
CA VAL A 143 1.00 3.32 15.27
C VAL A 143 0.78 4.18 14.03
N GLY A 144 -0.36 4.86 14.06
CA GLY A 144 -0.72 5.92 13.13
C GLY A 144 -1.93 5.57 12.26
N ILE A 145 -2.49 6.59 11.61
CA ILE A 145 -3.83 6.50 10.98
C ILE A 145 -3.82 6.16 9.49
N ALA A 146 -2.69 6.31 8.80
CA ALA A 146 -2.55 6.09 7.36
C ALA A 146 -1.50 5.02 7.07
N GLU A 147 -1.76 3.79 7.50
CA GLU A 147 -0.96 2.65 7.06
C GLU A 147 -1.26 2.30 5.60
N ARG A 148 -0.61 1.27 5.08
CA ARG A 148 -0.61 0.99 3.63
C ARG A 148 -2.00 0.63 3.11
N ALA A 149 -2.74 -0.18 3.85
CA ALA A 149 -4.08 -0.60 3.47
C ALA A 149 -5.05 0.60 3.35
N GLU A 150 -5.00 1.53 4.31
CA GLU A 150 -5.84 2.74 4.29
C GLU A 150 -5.51 3.60 3.08
N ARG A 151 -4.21 3.74 2.73
CA ARG A 151 -3.81 4.50 1.55
C ARG A 151 -4.36 3.90 0.25
N LEU A 152 -4.24 2.59 0.08
CA LEU A 152 -4.75 1.88 -1.10
C LEU A 152 -6.27 2.02 -1.23
N ILE A 153 -7.00 1.91 -0.11
CA ILE A 153 -8.46 2.07 -0.09
C ILE A 153 -8.85 3.50 -0.49
N ILE A 154 -8.21 4.52 0.10
CA ILE A 154 -8.51 5.92 -0.21
C ILE A 154 -8.23 6.21 -1.69
N LEU A 155 -7.08 5.76 -2.22
CA LEU A 155 -6.76 5.91 -3.65
C LEU A 155 -7.80 5.22 -4.53
N ALA A 156 -8.12 3.96 -4.26
CA ALA A 156 -9.06 3.21 -5.08
C ALA A 156 -10.47 3.83 -5.06
N MET A 157 -10.97 4.21 -3.88
CA MET A 157 -12.27 4.86 -3.73
C MET A 157 -12.31 6.20 -4.47
N ALA A 158 -11.27 7.03 -4.33
CA ALA A 158 -11.19 8.33 -4.99
C ALA A 158 -11.12 8.17 -6.52
N SER A 159 -10.38 7.18 -7.02
CA SER A 159 -10.32 6.85 -8.45
C SER A 159 -11.66 6.38 -9.02
N PHE A 160 -12.38 5.50 -8.31
CA PHE A 160 -13.72 5.09 -8.74
C PHE A 160 -14.72 6.26 -8.73
N LEU A 161 -14.63 7.14 -7.73
CA LEU A 161 -15.48 8.32 -7.65
C LEU A 161 -15.15 9.33 -8.76
N SER A 162 -13.91 9.35 -9.26
CA SER A 162 -13.50 10.22 -10.37
C SER A 162 -14.23 9.98 -11.69
N VAL A 163 -14.92 8.84 -11.82
CA VAL A 163 -15.82 8.57 -12.96
C VAL A 163 -17.04 9.48 -12.95
N ALA A 164 -17.59 9.75 -11.76
CA ALA A 164 -18.77 10.60 -11.59
C ALA A 164 -18.39 12.06 -11.25
N TRP A 165 -17.23 12.27 -10.63
CA TRP A 165 -16.74 13.57 -10.21
C TRP A 165 -15.25 13.70 -10.48
N SER A 166 -14.86 14.33 -11.60
CA SER A 166 -13.48 14.38 -12.11
C SER A 166 -12.41 14.66 -11.04
N GLU A 167 -12.68 15.61 -10.13
CA GLU A 167 -11.74 16.07 -9.11
C GLU A 167 -11.61 15.13 -7.90
N ALA A 168 -12.41 14.07 -7.80
CA ALA A 168 -12.45 13.19 -6.63
C ALA A 168 -11.08 12.59 -6.30
N LEU A 169 -10.34 12.10 -7.30
CA LEU A 169 -8.98 11.60 -7.12
C LEU A 169 -8.01 12.69 -6.64
N GLY A 170 -8.12 13.91 -7.16
CA GLY A 170 -7.36 15.06 -6.68
C GLY A 170 -7.59 15.33 -5.18
N TRP A 171 -8.85 15.32 -4.74
CA TRP A 171 -9.20 15.43 -3.32
C TRP A 171 -8.69 14.24 -2.49
N GLY A 172 -8.76 13.02 -3.03
CA GLY A 172 -8.19 11.83 -2.41
C GLY A 172 -6.68 11.97 -2.16
N ILE A 173 -5.94 12.53 -3.12
CA ILE A 173 -4.51 12.82 -2.99
C ILE A 173 -4.24 13.87 -1.91
N ILE A 174 -5.04 14.94 -1.83
CA ILE A 174 -4.91 15.95 -0.75
C ILE A 174 -5.12 15.31 0.62
N VAL A 175 -6.17 14.49 0.76
CA VAL A 175 -6.45 13.75 2.01
C VAL A 175 -5.27 12.85 2.35
N LEU A 176 -4.73 12.11 1.39
CA LEU A 176 -3.56 11.26 1.60
C LEU A 176 -2.32 12.05 2.01
N ALA A 177 -2.04 13.18 1.36
CA ALA A 177 -0.94 14.05 1.72
C ALA A 177 -1.02 14.48 3.19
N ILE A 178 -2.20 14.89 3.64
CA ILE A 178 -2.41 15.28 5.04
C ILE A 178 -2.26 14.08 5.97
N LEU A 179 -3.00 12.99 5.72
CA LEU A 179 -3.04 11.83 6.61
C LEU A 179 -1.69 11.13 6.75
N THR A 180 -0.93 11.00 5.67
CA THR A 180 0.39 10.36 5.69
C THR A 180 1.41 11.20 6.46
N ASN A 181 1.47 12.51 6.23
CA ASN A 181 2.37 13.39 6.97
C ASN A 181 1.98 13.49 8.46
N LEU A 182 0.68 13.50 8.80
CA LEU A 182 0.23 13.39 10.19
C LEU A 182 0.66 12.05 10.82
N THR A 183 0.59 10.96 10.07
CA THR A 183 1.03 9.62 10.52
C THR A 183 2.53 9.60 10.81
N VAL A 184 3.35 10.28 10.00
CA VAL A 184 4.79 10.45 10.28
C VAL A 184 5.00 11.16 11.64
N LEU A 185 4.27 12.24 11.91
CA LEU A 185 4.34 12.94 13.20
C LEU A 185 3.88 12.05 14.37
N GLN A 186 2.82 11.25 14.18
CA GLN A 186 2.35 10.29 15.17
C GLN A 186 3.43 9.26 15.51
N ARG A 187 4.08 8.68 14.48
CA ARG A 187 5.18 7.71 14.65
C ARG A 187 6.40 8.34 15.32
N MET A 188 6.76 9.57 14.96
CA MET A 188 7.84 10.31 15.60
C MET A 188 7.55 10.54 17.09
N ASN A 189 6.33 10.99 17.42
CA ASN A 189 5.94 11.23 18.81
C ASN A 189 5.90 9.94 19.63
N HIS A 190 5.41 8.84 19.06
CA HIS A 190 5.45 7.53 19.70
C HIS A 190 6.88 7.08 19.96
N PHE A 191 7.76 7.15 18.95
CA PHE A 191 9.18 6.82 19.09
C PHE A 191 9.86 7.61 20.20
N ARG A 192 9.60 8.93 20.28
CA ARG A 192 10.14 9.81 21.32
C ARG A 192 9.70 9.40 22.73
N LYS A 193 8.44 8.98 22.90
CA LYS A 193 7.92 8.53 24.20
C LYS A 193 8.60 7.23 24.64
N VAL A 194 8.66 6.23 23.77
CA VAL A 194 9.25 4.92 24.09
C VAL A 194 10.76 5.02 24.30
N SER A 195 11.47 5.81 23.49
CA SER A 195 12.93 5.97 23.63
C SER A 195 13.36 6.71 24.91
N ARG A 196 12.49 7.55 25.49
CA ARG A 196 12.73 8.16 26.81
C ARG A 196 12.58 7.13 27.94
N GLN A 197 11.56 6.27 27.87
CA GLN A 197 11.34 5.22 28.86
C GLN A 197 12.46 4.16 28.88
N LYS A 198 13.14 3.90 27.75
CA LYS A 198 14.30 3.00 27.71
C LYS A 198 15.59 3.59 28.31
N ARG A 199 15.65 4.90 28.56
CA ARG A 199 16.83 5.58 29.13
C ARG A 199 16.77 5.75 30.65
N GLU A 200 15.59 5.59 31.24
CA GLU A 200 15.36 5.54 32.69
C GLU A 200 15.45 4.10 33.17
#